data_AF-A0A1V8UTQ9-F1
#
_entry.id   AF-A0A1V8UTQ9-F1
#
_cell.length_a   1.000
_cell.length_b   1.000
_cell.length_c   1.000
_cell.angle_alpha   90.00
_cell.angle_beta   90.00
_cell.angle_gamma   90.00
#
_symmetry.space_group_name_H-M   'P 1'
#
loop_
_entity.id
_entity.type
_entity.pdbx_description
1 polymer ?
#
loop_
_entity_poly.entity_id
_entity_poly.type
_entity_poly.pdbx_seq_one_letter_code
_entity_poly.pdbx_strand_id
1 'polypeptide(L)'
;MPFSHHSHSGEFCGHAVNTLEEVVLHAIKIGMTTFCMTEHIPRSRQDFYPEEESKHDEASLAKLFDSYYTEARRLQKAYADQIQLFVGFESEWIRDSSVDQIRALRAKYDVDLFVGSVHHVHGIPIDYDTPYYHKARDVAGGKDDQLFGDYFDLQYQMLQQLKPPVVGHFDLIRLKSDDPERSFKTWPGVWSKIERNLNFIAGYGGIVELNSSALRKGMSEPYPQVEICQTFLKMGGRFTFSDDSHGVDQIGANYKRVLDAIRKAQIESVVYLVPQGFACASEAVSGMVSHKLILSTIAALATSAVHGSPVAPISPILSIPAVPLSPGAAAKDGHVAPPTYAQAEMWMDEHKMNSMVTYCDSDYRSKRMKTRFEIWGYLDRLNLNFFEGLAAAATSCRHPEEIQWAVEPTNNEYAPFYVKWYQNPSSDDCTSQAITDFVGTWPGVKCT
;
A
#
# COMPACT_ATOMS: atom_id res chain seq x y z
N MET A 1 -2.95 -0.43 6.06
CA MET A 1 -2.97 -0.46 4.59
C MET A 1 -1.94 -1.45 4.06
N PRO A 2 -2.29 -2.72 3.84
CA PRO A 2 -1.45 -3.66 3.10
C PRO A 2 -1.55 -3.40 1.59
N PHE A 3 -0.44 -3.62 0.88
CA PHE A 3 -0.34 -3.52 -0.56
C PHE A 3 0.74 -4.47 -1.11
N SER A 4 0.65 -4.85 -2.37
CA SER A 4 1.72 -5.58 -3.09
C SER A 4 1.96 -4.96 -4.46
N HIS A 5 3.22 -4.86 -4.84
CA HIS A 5 3.68 -4.31 -6.12
C HIS A 5 4.07 -5.36 -7.15
N HIS A 6 3.92 -6.64 -6.82
CA HIS A 6 4.40 -7.75 -7.63
C HIS A 6 3.57 -9.01 -7.35
N SER A 7 2.81 -9.49 -8.33
CA SER A 7 1.99 -10.71 -8.23
C SER A 7 1.73 -11.39 -9.59
N HIS A 8 1.52 -12.70 -9.54
CA HIS A 8 1.32 -13.62 -10.67
C HIS A 8 0.12 -14.55 -10.42
N SER A 9 -0.44 -15.17 -11.47
CA SER A 9 -1.60 -16.07 -11.38
C SER A 9 -1.47 -17.29 -12.29
N GLY A 10 -2.00 -18.44 -11.85
CA GLY A 10 -1.91 -19.71 -12.60
C GLY A 10 -2.71 -19.77 -13.91
N GLU A 11 -3.46 -18.72 -14.22
CA GLU A 11 -4.13 -18.55 -15.52
C GLU A 11 -3.16 -18.05 -16.60
N PHE A 12 -2.10 -17.33 -16.21
CA PHE A 12 -1.17 -16.67 -17.14
C PHE A 12 0.32 -16.98 -16.88
N CYS A 13 0.70 -17.39 -15.66
CA CYS A 13 2.03 -17.90 -15.31
C CYS A 13 2.02 -19.44 -15.15
N GLY A 14 2.85 -20.14 -15.93
CA GLY A 14 2.86 -21.60 -16.04
C GLY A 14 3.33 -22.40 -14.81
N HIS A 15 3.80 -21.70 -13.77
CA HIS A 15 4.20 -22.25 -12.46
C HIS A 15 3.50 -21.55 -11.26
N ALA A 16 2.46 -20.76 -11.52
CA ALA A 16 1.55 -20.23 -10.50
C ALA A 16 0.26 -21.07 -10.39
N VAL A 17 -0.61 -20.74 -9.44
CA VAL A 17 -1.96 -21.31 -9.27
C VAL A 17 -3.04 -20.22 -9.16
N ASN A 18 -4.31 -20.63 -9.20
CA ASN A 18 -5.51 -19.76 -9.19
C ASN A 18 -5.73 -18.89 -10.45
N THR A 19 -6.96 -18.45 -10.66
CA THR A 19 -7.26 -17.44 -11.70
C THR A 19 -6.86 -16.04 -11.27
N LEU A 20 -6.72 -15.11 -12.21
CA LEU A 20 -6.39 -13.73 -11.87
C LEU A 20 -7.52 -13.06 -11.07
N GLU A 21 -8.79 -13.43 -11.32
CA GLU A 21 -9.94 -12.98 -10.53
C GLU A 21 -9.94 -13.57 -9.11
N GLU A 22 -9.53 -14.83 -8.90
CA GLU A 22 -9.36 -15.41 -7.57
C GLU A 22 -8.26 -14.71 -6.75
N VAL A 23 -7.14 -14.34 -7.39
CA VAL A 23 -6.06 -13.55 -6.80
C VAL A 23 -6.56 -12.17 -6.36
N VAL A 24 -7.25 -11.44 -7.24
CA VAL A 24 -7.85 -10.13 -6.94
C VAL A 24 -8.89 -10.22 -5.82
N LEU A 25 -9.79 -11.20 -5.87
CA LEU A 25 -10.80 -11.41 -4.84
C LEU A 25 -10.19 -11.76 -3.47
N HIS A 26 -9.06 -12.48 -3.44
CA HIS A 26 -8.35 -12.72 -2.19
C HIS A 26 -7.69 -11.45 -1.66
N ALA A 27 -7.03 -10.64 -2.51
CA ALA A 27 -6.45 -9.36 -2.10
C ALA A 27 -7.50 -8.43 -1.45
N ILE A 28 -8.69 -8.31 -2.06
CA ILE A 28 -9.84 -7.59 -1.49
C ILE A 28 -10.24 -8.19 -0.13
N LYS A 29 -10.40 -9.52 -0.05
CA LYS A 29 -10.83 -10.23 1.15
C LYS A 29 -9.92 -10.01 2.36
N ILE A 30 -8.61 -9.84 2.15
CA ILE A 30 -7.64 -9.55 3.23
C ILE A 30 -7.42 -8.06 3.48
N GLY A 31 -8.18 -7.18 2.80
CA GLY A 31 -8.13 -5.74 2.99
C GLY A 31 -6.91 -5.06 2.35
N MET A 32 -6.34 -5.63 1.27
CA MET A 32 -5.37 -4.89 0.45
C MET A 32 -6.06 -3.72 -0.24
N THR A 33 -5.39 -2.57 -0.24
CA THR A 33 -5.94 -1.32 -0.77
C THR A 33 -5.31 -0.92 -2.11
N THR A 34 -4.10 -1.41 -2.38
CA THR A 34 -3.35 -1.28 -3.63
C THR A 34 -2.78 -2.63 -3.99
N PHE A 35 -2.97 -3.10 -5.23
CA PHE A 35 -2.44 -4.39 -5.67
C PHE A 35 -2.04 -4.32 -7.15
N CYS A 36 -0.82 -4.75 -7.46
CA CYS A 36 -0.28 -4.71 -8.82
C CYS A 36 -0.23 -6.12 -9.40
N MET A 37 -0.96 -6.35 -10.49
CA MET A 37 -0.89 -7.58 -11.28
C MET A 37 0.27 -7.43 -12.27
N THR A 38 1.26 -8.33 -12.22
CA THR A 38 2.54 -8.14 -12.91
C THR A 38 3.08 -9.46 -13.48
N GLU A 39 2.26 -10.18 -14.25
CA GLU A 39 2.68 -11.45 -14.88
C GLU A 39 4.00 -11.31 -15.64
N HIS A 40 4.78 -12.40 -15.69
CA HIS A 40 5.97 -12.48 -16.54
C HIS A 40 5.64 -12.12 -18.00
N ILE A 41 6.52 -11.34 -18.64
CA ILE A 41 6.45 -11.15 -20.08
C ILE A 41 6.71 -12.45 -20.85
N PRO A 42 6.19 -12.59 -22.09
CA PRO A 42 6.65 -13.61 -23.02
C PRO A 42 8.17 -13.54 -23.20
N ARG A 43 8.79 -14.66 -23.55
CA ARG A 43 10.24 -14.78 -23.83
C ARG A 43 10.46 -15.50 -25.17
N SER A 44 11.69 -15.53 -25.68
CA SER A 44 12.01 -16.22 -26.95
C SER A 44 12.35 -17.70 -26.70
N ARG A 45 12.20 -18.59 -27.69
CA ARG A 45 12.27 -20.06 -27.44
C ARG A 45 13.58 -20.54 -26.82
N GLN A 46 14.68 -19.86 -27.14
CA GLN A 46 16.01 -20.09 -26.55
C GLN A 46 16.11 -19.75 -25.04
N ASP A 47 15.09 -19.08 -24.48
CA ASP A 47 14.99 -18.60 -23.10
C ASP A 47 13.85 -19.29 -22.31
N PHE A 48 13.21 -20.32 -22.88
CA PHE A 48 12.09 -21.00 -22.24
C PHE A 48 12.54 -21.81 -21.01
N TYR A 49 11.75 -21.74 -19.95
CA TYR A 49 11.87 -22.70 -18.84
C TYR A 49 11.46 -24.11 -19.30
N PRO A 50 11.99 -25.19 -18.69
CA PRO A 50 11.77 -26.57 -19.19
C PRO A 50 10.30 -27.00 -19.30
N GLU A 51 9.42 -26.47 -18.46
CA GLU A 51 7.98 -26.70 -18.51
C GLU A 51 7.28 -25.93 -19.64
N GLU A 52 7.81 -24.77 -20.07
CA GLU A 52 7.26 -23.97 -21.16
C GLU A 52 7.49 -24.63 -22.51
N GLU A 53 8.70 -25.15 -22.74
CA GLU A 53 9.10 -25.89 -23.96
C GLU A 53 8.23 -27.14 -24.21
N SER A 54 7.53 -27.64 -23.19
CA SER A 54 6.59 -28.76 -23.26
C SER A 54 5.12 -28.37 -23.53
N LYS A 55 4.77 -27.09 -23.39
CA LYS A 55 3.37 -26.57 -23.40
C LYS A 55 3.14 -25.48 -24.44
N HIS A 56 4.16 -24.72 -24.80
CA HIS A 56 4.05 -23.43 -25.49
C HIS A 56 5.01 -23.28 -26.69
N ASP A 57 4.77 -22.22 -27.43
CA ASP A 57 5.64 -21.60 -28.42
C ASP A 57 5.55 -20.07 -28.27
N GLU A 58 6.39 -19.34 -29.00
CA GLU A 58 6.49 -17.87 -28.85
C GLU A 58 5.16 -17.17 -29.20
N ALA A 59 4.38 -17.74 -30.11
CA ALA A 59 3.07 -17.23 -30.51
C ALA A 59 1.99 -17.46 -29.45
N SER A 60 2.00 -18.60 -28.76
CA SER A 60 1.07 -18.91 -27.68
C SER A 60 1.43 -18.21 -26.37
N LEU A 61 2.71 -18.01 -26.03
CA LEU A 61 3.10 -17.12 -24.92
C LEU A 61 2.69 -15.67 -25.20
N ALA A 62 2.93 -15.15 -26.41
CA ALA A 62 2.44 -13.83 -26.79
C ALA A 62 0.92 -13.72 -26.63
N LYS A 63 0.16 -14.68 -27.17
CA LYS A 63 -1.30 -14.73 -27.02
C LYS A 63 -1.75 -14.85 -25.56
N LEU A 64 -1.02 -15.58 -24.71
CA LEU A 64 -1.33 -15.69 -23.28
C LEU A 64 -1.20 -14.33 -22.59
N PHE A 65 -0.16 -13.55 -22.93
CA PHE A 65 0.00 -12.20 -22.41
C PHE A 65 -1.03 -11.19 -22.98
N ASP A 66 -1.43 -11.34 -24.25
CA ASP A 66 -2.58 -10.59 -24.82
C ASP A 66 -3.89 -10.88 -24.05
N SER A 67 -4.09 -12.13 -23.61
CA SER A 67 -5.23 -12.53 -22.76
C SER A 67 -5.12 -11.96 -21.35
N TYR A 68 -3.95 -12.09 -20.70
CA TYR A 68 -3.64 -11.49 -19.40
C TYR A 68 -3.99 -10.00 -19.38
N TYR A 69 -3.45 -9.21 -20.31
CA TYR A 69 -3.64 -7.76 -20.33
C TYR A 69 -5.12 -7.38 -20.44
N THR A 70 -5.86 -8.10 -21.30
CA THR A 70 -7.30 -7.91 -21.50
C THR A 70 -8.09 -8.19 -20.22
N GLU A 71 -7.74 -9.26 -19.52
CA GLU A 71 -8.40 -9.67 -18.27
C GLU A 71 -8.02 -8.78 -17.09
N ALA A 72 -6.74 -8.44 -16.92
CA ALA A 72 -6.26 -7.50 -15.91
C ALA A 72 -6.95 -6.13 -16.01
N ARG A 73 -7.13 -5.60 -17.24
CA ARG A 73 -7.90 -4.35 -17.46
C ARG A 73 -9.40 -4.53 -17.27
N ARG A 74 -9.99 -5.72 -17.47
CA ARG A 74 -11.38 -6.03 -17.06
C ARG A 74 -11.51 -5.97 -15.54
N LEU A 75 -10.63 -6.66 -14.83
CA LEU A 75 -10.61 -6.75 -13.36
C LEU A 75 -10.41 -5.38 -12.71
N GLN A 76 -9.44 -4.59 -13.22
CA GLN A 76 -9.22 -3.21 -12.77
C GLN A 76 -10.49 -2.35 -12.84
N LYS A 77 -11.31 -2.51 -13.88
CA LYS A 77 -12.60 -1.83 -14.00
C LYS A 77 -13.69 -2.44 -13.12
N ALA A 78 -13.74 -3.77 -12.99
CA ALA A 78 -14.77 -4.49 -12.24
C ALA A 78 -14.66 -4.30 -10.71
N TYR A 79 -13.45 -4.08 -10.20
CA TYR A 79 -13.16 -4.00 -8.76
C TYR A 79 -12.68 -2.61 -8.29
N ALA A 80 -12.79 -1.58 -9.15
CA ALA A 80 -12.32 -0.21 -8.86
C ALA A 80 -12.90 0.41 -7.57
N ASP A 81 -14.16 0.11 -7.24
CA ASP A 81 -14.82 0.59 -6.01
C ASP A 81 -14.40 -0.17 -4.73
N GLN A 82 -13.53 -1.20 -4.85
CA GLN A 82 -13.13 -2.10 -3.76
C GLN A 82 -11.61 -2.12 -3.51
N ILE A 83 -10.78 -1.98 -4.57
CA ILE A 83 -9.32 -2.03 -4.47
C ILE A 83 -8.67 -1.27 -5.63
N GLN A 84 -7.56 -0.58 -5.38
CA GLN A 84 -6.77 0.07 -6.43
C GLN A 84 -5.89 -0.97 -7.13
N LEU A 85 -6.39 -1.51 -8.23
CA LEU A 85 -5.61 -2.41 -9.09
C LEU A 85 -4.75 -1.63 -10.07
N PHE A 86 -3.51 -2.07 -10.25
CA PHE A 86 -2.59 -1.59 -11.28
C PHE A 86 -2.18 -2.74 -12.20
N VAL A 87 -2.13 -2.49 -13.50
CA VAL A 87 -1.76 -3.47 -14.53
C VAL A 87 -0.33 -3.17 -15.03
N GLY A 88 0.56 -4.15 -14.92
CA GLY A 88 1.95 -4.03 -15.34
C GLY A 88 2.48 -5.31 -15.97
N PHE A 89 3.73 -5.63 -15.69
CA PHE A 89 4.36 -6.94 -15.95
C PHE A 89 5.68 -7.04 -15.18
N GLU A 90 6.18 -8.25 -14.99
CA GLU A 90 7.57 -8.50 -14.64
C GLU A 90 8.41 -8.70 -15.90
N SER A 91 9.49 -7.92 -16.04
CA SER A 91 10.28 -7.85 -17.26
C SER A 91 11.54 -8.72 -17.17
N GLU A 92 11.72 -9.61 -18.15
CA GLU A 92 12.87 -10.51 -18.26
C GLU A 92 14.10 -9.85 -18.90
N TRP A 93 15.10 -9.46 -18.10
CA TRP A 93 16.40 -9.11 -18.65
C TRP A 93 17.37 -10.30 -18.66
N ILE A 94 17.63 -10.81 -19.87
CA ILE A 94 18.44 -12.01 -20.10
C ILE A 94 19.73 -11.65 -20.87
N ARG A 95 19.62 -10.70 -21.80
CA ARG A 95 20.68 -10.25 -22.73
C ARG A 95 20.24 -8.93 -23.39
N ASP A 96 21.14 -8.23 -24.08
CA ASP A 96 20.84 -6.91 -24.69
C ASP A 96 19.56 -6.89 -25.55
N SER A 97 19.26 -7.95 -26.30
CA SER A 97 18.05 -8.03 -27.14
C SER A 97 16.73 -8.14 -26.36
N SER A 98 16.75 -8.44 -25.06
CA SER A 98 15.57 -8.33 -24.18
C SER A 98 14.98 -6.92 -24.20
N VAL A 99 15.82 -5.89 -24.46
CA VAL A 99 15.39 -4.49 -24.47
C VAL A 99 14.31 -4.20 -25.50
N ASP A 100 14.37 -4.82 -26.67
CA ASP A 100 13.46 -4.54 -27.78
C ASP A 100 12.10 -5.19 -27.55
N GLN A 101 12.08 -6.39 -26.94
CA GLN A 101 10.83 -7.04 -26.51
C GLN A 101 10.11 -6.24 -25.42
N ILE A 102 10.85 -5.76 -24.40
CA ILE A 102 10.30 -4.95 -23.32
C ILE A 102 9.79 -3.60 -23.84
N ARG A 103 10.51 -2.97 -24.78
CA ARG A 103 10.07 -1.74 -25.46
C ARG A 103 8.83 -1.98 -26.34
N ALA A 104 8.76 -3.11 -27.06
CA ALA A 104 7.60 -3.48 -27.87
C ALA A 104 6.34 -3.71 -27.02
N LEU A 105 6.47 -4.38 -25.88
CA LEU A 105 5.35 -4.58 -24.95
C LEU A 105 4.85 -3.24 -24.39
N ARG A 106 5.74 -2.33 -23.98
CA ARG A 106 5.38 -0.96 -23.54
C ARG A 106 4.85 -0.04 -24.65
N ALA A 107 4.98 -0.44 -25.91
CA ALA A 107 4.39 0.27 -27.06
C ALA A 107 3.05 -0.35 -27.51
N LYS A 108 2.84 -1.65 -27.24
CA LYS A 108 1.59 -2.38 -27.49
C LYS A 108 0.57 -2.17 -26.37
N TYR A 109 1.04 -2.03 -25.13
CA TYR A 109 0.22 -1.95 -23.93
C TYR A 109 0.50 -0.66 -23.18
N ASP A 110 -0.57 0.09 -22.91
CA ASP A 110 -0.59 1.10 -21.87
C ASP A 110 -0.50 0.37 -20.53
N VAL A 111 0.56 0.59 -19.74
CA VAL A 111 0.84 -0.14 -18.49
C VAL A 111 1.19 0.83 -17.38
N ASP A 112 0.66 0.56 -16.19
CA ASP A 112 0.72 1.47 -15.04
C ASP A 112 2.09 1.39 -14.34
N LEU A 113 2.76 0.23 -14.43
CA LEU A 113 4.11 -0.04 -13.94
C LEU A 113 4.77 -1.17 -14.74
N PHE A 114 6.05 -1.41 -14.47
CA PHE A 114 6.68 -2.72 -14.68
C PHE A 114 7.75 -2.97 -13.61
N VAL A 115 7.97 -4.24 -13.28
CA VAL A 115 9.05 -4.70 -12.40
C VAL A 115 10.24 -5.10 -13.27
N GLY A 116 11.44 -4.58 -12.96
CA GLY A 116 12.67 -4.92 -13.68
C GLY A 116 13.45 -6.03 -12.97
N SER A 117 13.53 -7.20 -13.61
CA SER A 117 14.04 -8.44 -13.00
C SER A 117 15.08 -9.16 -13.88
N VAL A 118 15.90 -9.98 -13.22
CA VAL A 118 16.94 -10.80 -13.85
C VAL A 118 16.82 -12.23 -13.31
N HIS A 119 16.16 -13.12 -14.07
CA HIS A 119 16.03 -14.54 -13.71
C HIS A 119 17.06 -15.44 -14.41
N HIS A 120 17.85 -14.89 -15.32
CA HIS A 120 18.84 -15.61 -16.10
C HIS A 120 20.22 -14.96 -15.98
N VAL A 121 21.29 -15.75 -15.98
CA VAL A 121 22.68 -15.28 -16.17
C VAL A 121 23.34 -16.20 -17.20
N HIS A 122 24.14 -15.64 -18.12
CA HIS A 122 24.70 -16.37 -19.27
C HIS A 122 23.66 -17.10 -20.14
N GLY A 123 22.40 -16.64 -20.15
CA GLY A 123 21.28 -17.30 -20.81
C GLY A 123 20.81 -18.59 -20.12
N ILE A 124 21.08 -18.75 -18.82
CA ILE A 124 20.73 -19.92 -18.02
C ILE A 124 19.85 -19.45 -16.83
N PRO A 125 18.66 -20.05 -16.59
CA PRO A 125 17.79 -19.65 -15.49
C PRO A 125 18.43 -19.98 -14.13
N ILE A 126 18.72 -18.96 -13.33
CA ILE A 126 19.46 -19.08 -12.06
C ILE A 126 18.56 -19.46 -10.86
N ASP A 127 17.25 -19.32 -11.02
CA ASP A 127 16.24 -19.39 -9.97
C ASP A 127 15.34 -20.62 -10.04
N TYR A 128 15.35 -21.34 -11.17
CA TYR A 128 14.59 -22.55 -11.41
C TYR A 128 14.96 -23.69 -10.45
N ASP A 129 16.15 -24.27 -10.59
CA ASP A 129 16.66 -25.34 -9.73
C ASP A 129 18.17 -25.25 -9.49
N THR A 130 18.67 -26.06 -8.55
CA THR A 130 20.10 -26.09 -8.20
C THR A 130 21.00 -26.60 -9.35
N PRO A 131 20.63 -27.64 -10.13
CA PRO A 131 21.34 -28.00 -11.36
C PRO A 131 21.54 -26.85 -12.37
N TYR A 132 20.51 -26.07 -12.67
CA TYR A 132 20.61 -24.92 -13.58
C TYR A 132 21.43 -23.77 -12.98
N TYR A 133 21.28 -23.49 -11.69
CA TYR A 133 22.15 -22.54 -10.98
C TYR A 133 23.63 -22.98 -11.03
N HIS A 134 23.94 -24.26 -10.78
CA HIS A 134 25.30 -24.80 -10.91
C HIS A 134 25.83 -24.67 -12.34
N LYS A 135 25.01 -24.93 -13.36
CA LYS A 135 25.38 -24.74 -14.76
C LYS A 135 25.74 -23.27 -15.07
N ALA A 136 25.01 -22.31 -14.53
CA ALA A 136 25.34 -20.88 -14.65
C ALA A 136 26.65 -20.55 -13.92
N ARG A 137 26.84 -21.10 -12.71
CA ARG A 137 28.04 -20.95 -11.88
C ARG A 137 29.30 -21.48 -12.57
N ASP A 138 29.21 -22.63 -13.22
CA ASP A 138 30.33 -23.24 -13.96
C ASP A 138 30.76 -22.36 -15.15
N VAL A 139 29.80 -21.74 -15.86
CA VAL A 139 30.10 -20.77 -16.94
C VAL A 139 30.77 -19.50 -16.41
N ALA A 140 30.36 -19.02 -15.22
CA ALA A 140 31.01 -17.90 -14.53
C ALA A 140 32.42 -18.25 -13.96
N GLY A 141 32.85 -19.52 -14.01
CA GLY A 141 34.15 -19.99 -13.54
C GLY A 141 34.15 -20.82 -12.25
N GLY A 142 32.98 -21.31 -11.83
CA GLY A 142 32.83 -22.33 -10.79
C GLY A 142 32.65 -21.81 -9.35
N LYS A 143 32.29 -20.54 -9.15
CA LYS A 143 32.08 -19.95 -7.81
C LYS A 143 30.94 -18.93 -7.76
N ASP A 144 30.33 -18.83 -6.58
CA ASP A 144 29.25 -17.89 -6.30
C ASP A 144 29.69 -16.42 -6.44
N ASP A 145 30.90 -16.05 -6.00
CA ASP A 145 31.39 -14.66 -6.08
C ASP A 145 31.57 -14.18 -7.54
N GLN A 146 31.90 -15.11 -8.44
CA GLN A 146 32.01 -14.85 -9.86
C GLN A 146 30.63 -14.71 -10.51
N LEU A 147 29.73 -15.68 -10.27
CA LEU A 147 28.36 -15.66 -10.79
C LEU A 147 27.53 -14.46 -10.28
N PHE A 148 27.69 -14.09 -9.01
CA PHE A 148 27.07 -12.89 -8.43
C PHE A 148 27.67 -11.63 -9.08
N GLY A 149 28.98 -11.63 -9.37
CA GLY A 149 29.64 -10.57 -10.12
C GLY A 149 29.06 -10.37 -11.53
N ASP A 150 28.71 -11.45 -12.22
CA ASP A 150 28.07 -11.40 -13.53
C ASP A 150 26.60 -10.96 -13.43
N TYR A 151 25.86 -11.50 -12.44
CA TYR A 151 24.47 -11.12 -12.15
C TYR A 151 24.32 -9.61 -11.93
N PHE A 152 25.15 -9.00 -11.08
CA PHE A 152 25.05 -7.55 -10.83
C PHE A 152 25.53 -6.70 -12.01
N ASP A 153 26.36 -7.20 -12.92
CA ASP A 153 26.66 -6.50 -14.19
C ASP A 153 25.49 -6.58 -15.18
N LEU A 154 24.84 -7.75 -15.28
CA LEU A 154 23.66 -7.96 -16.12
C LEU A 154 22.47 -7.11 -15.61
N GLN A 155 22.26 -7.05 -14.30
CA GLN A 155 21.31 -6.14 -13.65
C GLN A 155 21.68 -4.67 -13.90
N TYR A 156 22.97 -4.31 -13.97
CA TYR A 156 23.37 -2.93 -14.29
C TYR A 156 23.00 -2.54 -15.73
N GLN A 157 23.18 -3.46 -16.69
CA GLN A 157 22.77 -3.25 -18.09
C GLN A 157 21.25 -3.04 -18.18
N MET A 158 20.45 -3.87 -17.49
CA MET A 158 19.00 -3.70 -17.36
C MET A 158 18.63 -2.31 -16.85
N LEU A 159 19.22 -1.89 -15.73
CA LEU A 159 18.96 -0.60 -15.11
C LEU A 159 19.28 0.56 -16.06
N GLN A 160 20.42 0.50 -16.76
CA GLN A 160 20.80 1.50 -17.75
C GLN A 160 19.83 1.59 -18.93
N GLN A 161 19.35 0.46 -19.45
CA GLN A 161 18.54 0.38 -20.68
C GLN A 161 17.03 0.58 -20.47
N LEU A 162 16.51 0.24 -19.29
CA LEU A 162 15.08 0.24 -18.98
C LEU A 162 14.65 1.29 -17.96
N LYS A 163 15.50 1.57 -16.96
CA LYS A 163 15.18 2.38 -15.75
C LYS A 163 13.82 2.01 -15.14
N PRO A 164 13.65 0.75 -14.68
CA PRO A 164 12.35 0.26 -14.21
C PRO A 164 11.84 1.05 -12.99
N PRO A 165 10.53 1.35 -12.90
CA PRO A 165 9.94 2.02 -11.74
C PRO A 165 10.18 1.26 -10.43
N VAL A 166 10.03 -0.07 -10.47
CA VAL A 166 10.35 -1.00 -9.38
C VAL A 166 11.40 -1.98 -9.88
N VAL A 167 12.50 -2.14 -9.14
CA VAL A 167 13.52 -3.17 -9.36
C VAL A 167 13.11 -4.40 -8.55
N GLY A 168 12.91 -5.51 -9.24
CA GLY A 168 12.55 -6.81 -8.65
C GLY A 168 13.70 -7.37 -7.81
N HIS A 169 13.33 -8.12 -6.75
CA HIS A 169 14.14 -9.03 -5.94
C HIS A 169 15.67 -8.87 -6.10
N PHE A 170 16.19 -7.72 -5.67
CA PHE A 170 17.47 -7.18 -6.11
C PHE A 170 18.69 -8.09 -5.92
N ASP A 171 18.64 -9.07 -5.01
CA ASP A 171 19.71 -10.03 -4.71
C ASP A 171 19.31 -11.51 -4.95
N LEU A 172 18.31 -11.76 -5.81
CA LEU A 172 17.73 -13.08 -6.14
C LEU A 172 18.78 -14.19 -6.34
N ILE A 173 19.94 -13.86 -6.91
CA ILE A 173 21.03 -14.79 -7.19
C ILE A 173 21.44 -15.64 -5.98
N ARG A 174 21.19 -15.20 -4.74
CA ARG A 174 21.44 -16.00 -3.54
C ARG A 174 20.53 -17.24 -3.40
N LEU A 175 19.36 -17.28 -4.04
CA LEU A 175 18.30 -18.29 -3.88
C LEU A 175 18.77 -19.75 -3.97
N LYS A 176 19.69 -20.08 -4.88
CA LYS A 176 20.20 -21.44 -5.10
C LYS A 176 21.68 -21.61 -4.76
N SER A 177 22.30 -20.57 -4.18
CA SER A 177 23.71 -20.57 -3.77
C SER A 177 23.99 -21.53 -2.60
N ASP A 178 25.25 -21.87 -2.38
CA ASP A 178 25.63 -22.81 -1.29
C ASP A 178 25.44 -22.19 0.12
N ASP A 179 25.31 -20.85 0.20
CA ASP A 179 25.17 -20.09 1.45
C ASP A 179 24.30 -18.83 1.23
N PRO A 180 22.96 -18.96 1.17
CA PRO A 180 22.05 -17.86 0.81
C PRO A 180 21.96 -16.74 1.87
N GLU A 181 22.47 -16.97 3.08
CA GLU A 181 22.49 -16.00 4.19
C GLU A 181 23.86 -15.32 4.36
N ARG A 182 24.81 -15.60 3.45
CA ARG A 182 26.12 -14.94 3.38
C ARG A 182 25.97 -13.44 3.17
N SER A 183 26.74 -12.65 3.92
CA SER A 183 26.92 -11.23 3.65
C SER A 183 27.74 -11.01 2.37
N PHE A 184 27.19 -10.23 1.45
CA PHE A 184 27.82 -9.83 0.19
C PHE A 184 29.11 -9.03 0.41
N LYS A 185 29.26 -8.36 1.57
CA LYS A 185 30.51 -7.66 1.95
C LYS A 185 31.71 -8.60 2.11
N THR A 186 31.50 -9.92 2.24
CA THR A 186 32.59 -10.89 2.21
C THR A 186 33.26 -11.01 0.83
N TRP A 187 32.64 -10.46 -0.21
CA TRP A 187 33.15 -10.38 -1.59
C TRP A 187 33.21 -8.91 -2.08
N PRO A 188 34.31 -8.18 -1.83
CA PRO A 188 34.41 -6.74 -2.17
C PRO A 188 34.15 -6.40 -3.65
N GLY A 189 34.47 -7.32 -4.57
CA GLY A 189 34.15 -7.17 -6.00
C GLY A 189 32.65 -7.22 -6.29
N VAL A 190 31.90 -8.08 -5.59
CA VAL A 190 30.43 -8.16 -5.68
C VAL A 190 29.80 -6.95 -4.99
N TRP A 191 30.30 -6.58 -3.80
CA TRP A 191 29.79 -5.45 -3.04
C TRP A 191 29.90 -4.12 -3.81
N SER A 192 31.01 -3.86 -4.49
CA SER A 192 31.16 -2.63 -5.31
C SER A 192 30.20 -2.57 -6.51
N LYS A 193 29.78 -3.73 -7.06
CA LYS A 193 28.74 -3.81 -8.10
C LYS A 193 27.35 -3.55 -7.52
N ILE A 194 27.06 -4.04 -6.32
CA ILE A 194 25.83 -3.69 -5.57
C ILE A 194 25.78 -2.18 -5.34
N GLU A 195 26.83 -1.57 -4.80
CA GLU A 195 26.88 -0.12 -4.54
C GLU A 195 26.72 0.71 -5.82
N ARG A 196 27.35 0.31 -6.93
CA ARG A 196 27.15 0.91 -8.26
C ARG A 196 25.68 0.87 -8.67
N ASN A 197 25.02 -0.29 -8.55
CA ASN A 197 23.65 -0.50 -8.99
C ASN A 197 22.68 0.32 -8.13
N LEU A 198 22.80 0.24 -6.79
CA LEU A 198 22.00 1.01 -5.84
C LEU A 198 22.12 2.53 -6.08
N ASN A 199 23.34 3.03 -6.28
CA ASN A 199 23.59 4.44 -6.56
C ASN A 199 22.97 4.87 -7.91
N PHE A 200 22.96 3.98 -8.91
CA PHE A 200 22.28 4.26 -10.18
C PHE A 200 20.75 4.29 -10.03
N ILE A 201 20.16 3.36 -9.25
CA ILE A 201 18.72 3.34 -8.97
C ILE A 201 18.30 4.63 -8.25
N ALA A 202 19.04 5.03 -7.21
CA ALA A 202 18.82 6.31 -6.52
C ALA A 202 18.93 7.50 -7.50
N GLY A 203 19.94 7.49 -8.37
CA GLY A 203 20.21 8.55 -9.35
C GLY A 203 19.12 8.75 -10.42
N TYR A 204 18.29 7.74 -10.74
CA TYR A 204 17.09 7.92 -11.56
C TYR A 204 15.77 7.96 -10.77
N GLY A 205 15.83 7.78 -9.44
CA GLY A 205 14.66 7.77 -8.57
C GLY A 205 13.87 6.46 -8.57
N GLY A 206 14.47 5.34 -8.98
CA GLY A 206 13.83 4.01 -8.92
C GLY A 206 13.52 3.55 -7.49
N ILE A 207 12.65 2.55 -7.39
CA ILE A 207 12.25 1.90 -6.14
C ILE A 207 12.81 0.46 -6.15
N VAL A 208 13.25 -0.06 -5.01
CA VAL A 208 13.59 -1.49 -4.84
C VAL A 208 12.48 -2.17 -4.04
N GLU A 209 12.00 -3.33 -4.46
CA GLU A 209 10.99 -4.06 -3.68
C GLU A 209 11.59 -4.74 -2.44
N LEU A 210 10.79 -4.84 -1.39
CA LEU A 210 11.01 -5.68 -0.22
C LEU A 210 10.17 -6.95 -0.39
N ASN A 211 10.72 -7.91 -1.11
CA ASN A 211 10.00 -9.09 -1.59
C ASN A 211 10.00 -10.21 -0.54
N SER A 212 8.80 -10.64 -0.15
CA SER A 212 8.59 -11.67 0.88
C SER A 212 8.79 -13.12 0.39
N SER A 213 8.95 -13.36 -0.91
CA SER A 213 9.06 -14.72 -1.46
C SER A 213 10.33 -15.44 -1.03
N ALA A 214 11.44 -14.72 -0.80
CA ALA A 214 12.64 -15.27 -0.16
C ALA A 214 12.31 -16.00 1.15
N LEU A 215 11.41 -15.43 1.94
CA LEU A 215 10.96 -15.95 3.24
C LEU A 215 10.03 -17.16 3.12
N ARG A 216 9.41 -17.39 1.95
CA ARG A 216 8.74 -18.64 1.56
C ARG A 216 9.74 -19.67 1.02
N LYS A 217 10.72 -19.20 0.24
CA LYS A 217 11.84 -19.95 -0.38
C LYS A 217 12.93 -20.36 0.64
N GLY A 218 12.68 -20.20 1.95
CA GLY A 218 13.50 -20.75 3.05
C GLY A 218 14.45 -19.77 3.75
N MET A 219 14.63 -18.56 3.23
CA MET A 219 15.61 -17.58 3.74
C MET A 219 15.16 -16.89 5.03
N SER A 220 16.13 -16.33 5.76
CA SER A 220 15.87 -15.63 7.03
C SER A 220 15.42 -14.17 6.82
N GLU A 221 15.90 -13.54 5.75
CA GLU A 221 15.60 -12.16 5.33
C GLU A 221 14.94 -12.10 3.93
N PRO A 222 14.12 -11.08 3.64
CA PRO A 222 13.50 -10.86 2.32
C PRO A 222 14.55 -10.58 1.24
N TYR A 223 14.12 -10.42 -0.02
CA TYR A 223 14.97 -9.74 -1.00
C TYR A 223 14.74 -8.22 -0.91
N PRO A 224 15.79 -7.38 -0.92
CA PRO A 224 17.17 -7.72 -0.66
C PRO A 224 17.48 -7.87 0.84
N GLN A 225 18.62 -8.51 1.16
CA GLN A 225 19.15 -8.58 2.53
C GLN A 225 19.20 -7.19 3.21
N VAL A 226 19.07 -7.17 4.54
CA VAL A 226 19.06 -5.94 5.36
C VAL A 226 20.29 -5.08 5.11
N GLU A 227 21.46 -5.66 4.83
CA GLU A 227 22.66 -4.87 4.59
C GLU A 227 22.67 -4.10 3.27
N ILE A 228 21.98 -4.61 2.25
CA ILE A 228 21.74 -3.92 0.98
C ILE A 228 20.72 -2.80 1.22
N CYS A 229 19.64 -3.09 1.97
CA CYS A 229 18.64 -2.10 2.39
C CYS A 229 19.27 -0.89 3.12
N GLN A 230 20.09 -1.15 4.15
CA GLN A 230 20.83 -0.12 4.91
C GLN A 230 21.81 0.69 4.05
N THR A 231 22.26 0.14 2.92
CA THR A 231 23.20 0.80 2.01
C THR A 231 22.44 1.69 1.03
N PHE A 232 21.32 1.20 0.50
CA PHE A 232 20.45 1.98 -0.39
C PHE A 232 19.78 3.17 0.32
N LEU A 233 19.36 3.01 1.59
CA LEU A 233 18.86 4.13 2.42
C LEU A 233 19.85 5.31 2.48
N LYS A 234 21.15 5.04 2.64
CA LYS A 234 22.20 6.06 2.71
C LYS A 234 22.41 6.80 1.38
N MET A 235 21.91 6.24 0.28
CA MET A 235 21.92 6.82 -1.06
C MET A 235 20.60 7.57 -1.38
N GLY A 236 19.66 7.67 -0.44
CA GLY A 236 18.32 8.23 -0.67
C GLY A 236 17.35 7.25 -1.35
N GLY A 237 17.65 5.95 -1.31
CA GLY A 237 16.84 4.89 -1.90
C GLY A 237 15.46 4.74 -1.27
N ARG A 238 14.50 4.23 -2.08
CA ARG A 238 13.09 4.08 -1.71
C ARG A 238 12.63 2.65 -1.91
N PHE A 239 11.71 2.19 -1.05
CA PHE A 239 11.26 0.81 -1.00
C PHE A 239 9.76 0.66 -1.16
N THR A 240 9.29 -0.44 -1.76
CA THR A 240 7.88 -0.87 -1.75
C THR A 240 7.74 -2.29 -1.18
N PHE A 241 6.52 -2.74 -0.89
CA PHE A 241 6.23 -4.13 -0.52
C PHE A 241 5.88 -4.96 -1.75
N SER A 242 6.41 -6.19 -1.78
CA SER A 242 6.04 -7.22 -2.76
C SER A 242 5.89 -8.55 -2.03
N ASP A 243 4.89 -9.34 -2.41
CA ASP A 243 4.80 -10.75 -2.05
C ASP A 243 5.29 -11.68 -3.17
N ASP A 244 5.31 -11.25 -4.44
CA ASP A 244 5.66 -12.13 -5.57
C ASP A 244 4.76 -13.38 -5.50
N SER A 245 3.46 -13.13 -5.26
CA SER A 245 2.49 -14.18 -4.95
C SER A 245 2.18 -14.98 -6.21
N HIS A 246 2.43 -16.29 -6.17
CA HIS A 246 2.14 -17.24 -7.25
C HIS A 246 0.85 -18.05 -7.01
N GLY A 247 -0.12 -17.45 -6.30
CA GLY A 247 -1.32 -18.13 -5.82
C GLY A 247 -1.92 -17.45 -4.59
N VAL A 248 -3.19 -17.73 -4.28
CA VAL A 248 -3.94 -17.02 -3.22
C VAL A 248 -3.41 -17.27 -1.81
N ASP A 249 -2.65 -18.33 -1.59
CA ASP A 249 -2.00 -18.67 -0.32
C ASP A 249 -0.73 -17.85 -0.05
N GLN A 250 -0.21 -17.16 -1.07
CA GLN A 250 1.04 -16.42 -1.02
C GLN A 250 0.85 -14.90 -0.87
N ILE A 251 -0.36 -14.39 -1.09
CA ILE A 251 -0.70 -12.96 -1.02
C ILE A 251 -0.54 -12.46 0.43
N GLY A 252 0.23 -11.40 0.62
CA GLY A 252 0.61 -10.86 1.94
C GLY A 252 1.45 -11.81 2.82
N ALA A 253 1.84 -12.98 2.31
CA ALA A 253 2.53 -14.00 3.10
C ALA A 253 3.88 -13.48 3.61
N ASN A 254 4.25 -13.87 4.83
CA ASN A 254 5.45 -13.41 5.54
C ASN A 254 5.59 -11.88 5.76
N TYR A 255 4.62 -11.02 5.42
CA TYR A 255 4.77 -9.55 5.58
C TYR A 255 5.15 -9.13 7.02
N LYS A 256 4.68 -9.85 8.05
CA LYS A 256 5.10 -9.64 9.44
C LYS A 256 6.62 -9.82 9.66
N ARG A 257 7.26 -10.78 8.97
CA ARG A 257 8.71 -10.99 8.98
C ARG A 257 9.46 -9.94 8.12
N VAL A 258 8.84 -9.45 7.04
CA VAL A 258 9.39 -8.30 6.27
C VAL A 258 9.42 -7.03 7.14
N LEU A 259 8.42 -6.81 8.00
CA LEU A 259 8.43 -5.72 8.99
C LEU A 259 9.58 -5.84 10.00
N ASP A 260 10.04 -7.04 10.34
CA ASP A 260 11.22 -7.24 11.18
C ASP A 260 12.53 -6.91 10.43
N ALA A 261 12.61 -7.22 9.13
CA ALA A 261 13.71 -6.78 8.28
C ALA A 261 13.73 -5.25 8.09
N ILE A 262 12.57 -4.61 7.89
CA ILE A 262 12.40 -3.15 7.86
C ILE A 262 12.93 -2.49 9.14
N ARG A 263 12.61 -3.05 10.32
CA ARG A 263 13.12 -2.58 11.62
C ARG A 263 14.64 -2.73 11.73
N LYS A 264 15.22 -3.88 11.35
CA LYS A 264 16.68 -4.08 11.31
C LYS A 264 17.38 -3.12 10.33
N ALA A 265 16.74 -2.85 9.19
CA ALA A 265 17.25 -1.98 8.15
C ALA A 265 17.12 -0.49 8.46
N GLN A 266 16.31 -0.13 9.47
CA GLN A 266 15.95 1.25 9.82
C GLN A 266 15.22 1.98 8.68
N ILE A 267 14.39 1.24 7.93
CA ILE A 267 13.49 1.81 6.90
C ILE A 267 12.31 2.46 7.64
N GLU A 268 12.24 3.80 7.61
CA GLU A 268 11.17 4.57 8.28
C GLU A 268 9.86 4.61 7.48
N SER A 269 9.95 4.52 6.15
CA SER A 269 8.78 4.57 5.25
C SER A 269 8.97 3.70 4.00
N VAL A 270 7.85 3.25 3.46
CA VAL A 270 7.73 2.57 2.16
C VAL A 270 6.77 3.38 1.28
N VAL A 271 7.01 3.37 -0.03
CA VAL A 271 6.15 3.99 -1.04
C VAL A 271 5.24 2.96 -1.69
N TYR A 272 4.12 3.40 -2.25
CA TYR A 272 3.17 2.60 -3.02
C TYR A 272 2.66 3.40 -4.22
N LEU A 273 1.92 2.75 -5.12
CA LEU A 273 1.32 3.41 -6.28
C LEU A 273 -0.05 3.98 -5.90
N VAL A 274 -0.34 5.18 -6.41
CA VAL A 274 -1.63 5.86 -6.29
C VAL A 274 -2.12 6.27 -7.68
N PRO A 275 -3.44 6.30 -7.93
CA PRO A 275 -3.98 6.71 -9.23
C PRO A 275 -3.56 8.13 -9.61
N GLN A 276 -3.40 8.39 -10.91
CA GLN A 276 -3.05 9.73 -11.39
C GLN A 276 -4.17 10.73 -11.01
N GLY A 277 -3.78 11.81 -10.32
CA GLY A 277 -4.73 12.77 -9.71
C GLY A 277 -4.92 12.59 -8.20
N PHE A 278 -4.67 11.40 -7.63
CA PHE A 278 -4.61 11.16 -6.18
C PHE A 278 -3.24 11.54 -5.58
N ALA A 279 -2.64 12.62 -6.10
CA ALA A 279 -1.41 13.16 -5.55
C ALA A 279 -1.69 13.80 -4.18
N CYS A 280 -1.41 13.05 -3.10
CA CYS A 280 -1.47 13.59 -1.75
C CYS A 280 -0.54 14.81 -1.65
N ALA A 281 -1.06 15.92 -1.13
CA ALA A 281 -0.39 17.22 -1.12
C ALA A 281 0.93 17.13 -0.34
N SER A 282 2.04 17.04 -1.07
CA SER A 282 3.34 16.63 -0.57
C SER A 282 4.32 17.81 -0.50
N GLU A 283 3.97 18.81 0.29
CA GLU A 283 5.01 19.64 0.91
C GLU A 283 5.73 18.79 1.99
N ALA A 284 7.06 18.87 2.02
CA ALA A 284 7.87 17.91 2.74
C ALA A 284 7.95 18.20 4.25
N VAL A 285 7.28 17.38 5.07
CA VAL A 285 7.52 17.34 6.52
C VAL A 285 8.59 16.31 6.83
N SER A 286 9.83 16.77 6.95
CA SER A 286 10.91 15.99 7.55
C SER A 286 10.71 15.95 9.08
N GLY A 287 10.29 14.81 9.62
CA GLY A 287 10.14 14.62 11.06
C GLY A 287 9.44 13.32 11.45
N MET A 288 10.06 12.54 12.34
CA MET A 288 9.43 11.36 12.95
C MET A 288 8.20 11.76 13.77
N VAL A 289 7.08 11.05 13.56
CA VAL A 289 5.91 11.13 14.44
C VAL A 289 5.50 9.72 14.90
N SER A 290 5.97 9.31 16.09
CA SER A 290 5.51 8.10 16.77
C SER A 290 3.99 8.15 17.00
N HIS A 291 3.30 7.00 17.11
CA HIS A 291 1.87 6.99 17.52
C HIS A 291 1.63 7.71 18.86
N LYS A 292 2.62 7.68 19.77
CA LYS A 292 2.57 8.45 21.02
C LYS A 292 2.67 9.96 20.77
N LEU A 293 3.36 10.36 19.70
CA LEU A 293 3.48 11.75 19.26
C LEU A 293 2.24 12.21 18.47
N ILE A 294 1.58 11.33 17.68
CA ILE A 294 0.28 11.64 17.04
C ILE A 294 -0.74 12.03 18.11
N LEU A 295 -0.89 11.22 19.17
CA LEU A 295 -1.80 11.52 20.28
C LEU A 295 -1.44 12.84 21.01
N SER A 296 -0.15 13.17 21.18
CA SER A 296 0.25 14.46 21.75
C SER A 296 0.08 15.63 20.78
N THR A 297 0.21 15.43 19.47
CA THR A 297 0.00 16.46 18.44
C THR A 297 -1.47 16.78 18.29
N ILE A 298 -2.36 15.78 18.35
CA ILE A 298 -3.82 15.97 18.46
C ILE A 298 -4.13 16.80 19.72
N ALA A 299 -3.54 16.46 20.88
CA ALA A 299 -3.70 17.23 22.12
C ALA A 299 -3.07 18.64 22.09
N ALA A 300 -2.05 18.87 21.25
CA ALA A 300 -1.43 20.18 21.05
C ALA A 300 -2.27 21.06 20.10
N LEU A 301 -2.82 20.47 19.03
CA LEU A 301 -3.80 21.13 18.15
C LEU A 301 -5.05 21.56 18.93
N ALA A 302 -5.46 20.77 19.93
CA ALA A 302 -6.52 21.14 20.88
C ALA A 302 -6.23 22.43 21.67
N THR A 303 -4.96 22.76 21.91
CA THR A 303 -4.55 23.94 22.67
C THR A 303 -4.14 25.12 21.79
N SER A 304 -3.74 24.91 20.53
CA SER A 304 -3.40 26.00 19.60
C SER A 304 -4.62 26.66 18.92
N ALA A 305 -5.75 25.97 18.83
CA ALA A 305 -6.95 26.39 18.09
C ALA A 305 -7.62 27.69 18.56
N VAL A 306 -7.16 28.31 19.66
CA VAL A 306 -7.84 29.42 20.33
C VAL A 306 -7.49 30.81 19.75
N HIS A 307 -6.45 30.96 18.91
CA HIS A 307 -5.90 32.27 18.52
C HIS A 307 -5.55 32.44 17.01
N GLY A 308 -6.52 32.83 16.17
CA GLY A 308 -6.27 33.59 14.92
C GLY A 308 -6.80 32.99 13.59
N SER A 309 -7.58 33.79 12.84
CA SER A 309 -8.18 33.52 11.51
C SER A 309 -7.37 34.21 10.36
N PRO A 310 -7.75 34.22 9.04
CA PRO A 310 -8.99 33.77 8.33
C PRO A 310 -8.68 32.98 6.99
N VAL A 311 -9.54 32.64 6.00
CA VAL A 311 -11.01 32.61 5.72
C VAL A 311 -11.33 31.58 4.60
N ALA A 312 -12.61 31.28 4.31
CA ALA A 312 -13.10 30.32 3.29
C ALA A 312 -13.17 30.86 1.82
N PRO A 313 -13.70 30.08 0.83
CA PRO A 313 -15.16 29.91 0.65
C PRO A 313 -15.66 28.47 0.38
N ILE A 314 -16.99 28.25 0.50
CA ILE A 314 -17.69 26.95 0.33
C ILE A 314 -18.90 27.11 -0.61
N SER A 315 -19.14 26.16 -1.53
CA SER A 315 -20.44 25.76 -2.14
C SER A 315 -20.25 24.90 -3.41
N PRO A 316 -21.23 24.06 -3.86
CA PRO A 316 -22.66 24.08 -3.50
C PRO A 316 -23.30 22.75 -3.02
N ILE A 317 -24.21 22.92 -2.06
CA ILE A 317 -25.52 22.25 -1.86
C ILE A 317 -25.80 20.97 -2.68
N LEU A 318 -26.08 19.87 -1.96
CA LEU A 318 -27.01 18.83 -2.42
C LEU A 318 -27.83 18.31 -1.21
N SER A 319 -29.11 18.67 -1.14
CA SER A 319 -30.00 18.29 -0.03
C SER A 319 -30.49 16.84 -0.16
N ILE A 320 -30.23 16.02 0.85
CA ILE A 320 -30.68 14.62 0.94
C ILE A 320 -31.56 14.46 2.20
N PRO A 321 -32.74 13.79 2.13
CA PRO A 321 -33.64 13.69 3.28
C PRO A 321 -33.15 12.69 4.34
N ALA A 322 -33.32 13.04 5.61
CA ALA A 322 -33.06 12.15 6.73
C ALA A 322 -34.06 10.96 6.77
N VAL A 323 -33.58 9.80 7.20
CA VAL A 323 -34.38 8.57 7.40
C VAL A 323 -34.41 8.26 8.90
N PRO A 324 -35.58 8.22 9.56
CA PRO A 324 -35.65 7.93 10.98
C PRO A 324 -35.18 6.51 11.33
N LEU A 325 -34.18 6.39 12.20
CA LEU A 325 -33.85 5.11 12.84
C LEU A 325 -35.05 4.66 13.70
N SER A 326 -35.50 3.41 13.50
CA SER A 326 -36.52 2.78 14.34
C SER A 326 -36.05 1.44 14.93
N PRO A 327 -35.31 1.45 16.05
CA PRO A 327 -35.11 0.28 16.90
C PRO A 327 -36.14 0.22 18.03
N GLY A 328 -36.62 -0.97 18.37
CA GLY A 328 -37.68 -1.16 19.36
C GLY A 328 -37.25 -0.98 20.83
N ALA A 329 -37.17 0.26 21.31
CA ALA A 329 -37.11 0.57 22.74
C ALA A 329 -37.88 1.87 23.05
N ALA A 330 -39.10 1.75 23.59
CA ALA A 330 -39.94 2.91 23.91
C ALA A 330 -39.47 3.63 25.18
N ALA A 331 -38.50 4.54 25.02
CA ALA A 331 -38.13 5.48 26.07
C ALA A 331 -39.33 6.40 26.38
N LYS A 332 -39.84 6.32 27.61
CA LYS A 332 -40.75 7.37 28.12
C LYS A 332 -39.99 8.70 28.17
N ASP A 333 -40.73 9.78 28.00
CA ASP A 333 -40.24 11.16 28.02
C ASP A 333 -39.31 11.55 26.83
N GLY A 334 -39.28 10.77 25.76
CA GLY A 334 -38.80 11.22 24.43
C GLY A 334 -37.29 11.31 24.24
N HIS A 335 -36.49 10.97 25.26
CA HIS A 335 -35.04 10.94 25.15
C HIS A 335 -34.53 9.67 24.45
N VAL A 336 -33.89 9.83 23.29
CA VAL A 336 -33.06 8.78 22.69
C VAL A 336 -31.69 8.83 23.36
N ALA A 337 -31.30 7.77 24.06
CA ALA A 337 -29.95 7.63 24.59
C ALA A 337 -28.96 7.35 23.44
N PRO A 338 -27.74 7.91 23.47
CA PRO A 338 -26.72 7.59 22.48
C PRO A 338 -26.38 6.09 22.51
N PRO A 339 -26.00 5.49 21.37
CA PRO A 339 -25.69 4.07 21.29
C PRO A 339 -24.47 3.73 22.16
N THR A 340 -24.46 2.50 22.68
CA THR A 340 -23.23 1.93 23.26
C THR A 340 -22.23 1.59 22.15
N TYR A 341 -20.94 1.47 22.50
CA TYR A 341 -19.86 1.08 21.58
C TYR A 341 -20.24 -0.09 20.65
N ALA A 342 -20.75 -1.19 21.20
CA ALA A 342 -21.14 -2.37 20.42
C ALA A 342 -22.33 -2.09 19.47
N GLN A 343 -23.25 -1.19 19.83
CA GLN A 343 -24.36 -0.81 18.94
C GLN A 343 -23.90 0.10 17.81
N ALA A 344 -22.93 0.99 18.07
CA ALA A 344 -22.30 1.81 17.05
C ALA A 344 -21.48 0.96 16.07
N GLU A 345 -20.66 0.04 16.60
CA GLU A 345 -19.85 -0.91 15.85
C GLU A 345 -20.72 -1.82 14.96
N MET A 346 -21.72 -2.50 15.54
CA MET A 346 -22.68 -3.34 14.80
C MET A 346 -23.41 -2.54 13.70
N TRP A 347 -23.88 -1.32 13.98
CA TRP A 347 -24.57 -0.53 12.97
C TRP A 347 -23.65 -0.12 11.82
N MET A 348 -22.41 0.30 12.11
CA MET A 348 -21.42 0.65 11.09
C MET A 348 -21.07 -0.57 10.22
N ASP A 349 -20.90 -1.75 10.81
CA ASP A 349 -20.62 -2.98 10.06
C ASP A 349 -21.82 -3.44 9.21
N GLU A 350 -23.04 -3.44 9.77
CA GLU A 350 -24.29 -3.76 9.04
C GLU A 350 -24.49 -2.86 7.81
N HIS A 351 -24.14 -1.57 7.92
CA HIS A 351 -24.32 -0.57 6.87
C HIS A 351 -23.04 -0.31 6.04
N LYS A 352 -21.93 -1.02 6.33
CA LYS A 352 -20.61 -0.88 5.69
C LYS A 352 -20.05 0.55 5.73
N MET A 353 -20.24 1.25 6.85
CA MET A 353 -19.75 2.62 7.07
C MET A 353 -18.41 2.61 7.81
N ASN A 354 -17.51 3.54 7.48
CA ASN A 354 -16.24 3.72 8.22
C ASN A 354 -16.40 4.58 9.48
N SER A 355 -17.53 5.29 9.60
CA SER A 355 -17.86 6.19 10.71
C SER A 355 -19.37 6.47 10.78
N MET A 356 -19.84 6.92 11.94
CA MET A 356 -21.23 7.28 12.23
C MET A 356 -21.26 8.57 13.07
N VAL A 357 -22.19 9.47 12.79
CA VAL A 357 -22.44 10.66 13.64
C VAL A 357 -23.74 10.45 14.40
N THR A 358 -23.73 10.69 15.71
CA THR A 358 -24.94 10.62 16.56
C THR A 358 -25.19 11.97 17.24
N TYR A 359 -26.41 12.47 17.09
CA TYR A 359 -26.91 13.68 17.75
C TYR A 359 -27.66 13.32 19.05
N CYS A 360 -27.40 14.06 20.13
CA CYS A 360 -28.17 13.96 21.36
C CYS A 360 -28.39 15.37 21.97
N ASP A 361 -29.66 15.73 22.13
CA ASP A 361 -30.08 16.92 22.89
C ASP A 361 -30.50 16.50 24.31
N SER A 362 -30.02 17.21 25.34
CA SER A 362 -30.16 16.79 26.73
C SER A 362 -30.63 17.88 27.70
N ASP A 363 -31.83 17.63 28.21
CA ASP A 363 -32.47 18.13 29.44
C ASP A 363 -32.66 19.64 29.66
N TYR A 364 -33.88 20.08 29.32
CA TYR A 364 -34.45 21.42 29.58
C TYR A 364 -34.51 21.81 31.08
N ARG A 365 -34.44 20.84 32.02
CA ARG A 365 -34.62 21.10 33.47
C ARG A 365 -33.44 21.82 34.12
N SER A 366 -32.26 21.82 33.50
CA SER A 366 -31.01 22.33 34.09
C SER A 366 -30.77 23.84 33.90
N LYS A 367 -31.54 24.51 33.02
CA LYS A 367 -31.23 25.85 32.46
C LYS A 367 -29.87 25.98 31.76
N ARG A 368 -29.20 24.85 31.43
CA ARG A 368 -28.02 24.78 30.57
C ARG A 368 -28.26 23.67 29.55
N MET A 369 -29.03 23.95 28.50
CA MET A 369 -29.10 23.02 27.38
C MET A 369 -27.68 22.81 26.84
N LYS A 370 -27.33 21.57 26.58
CA LYS A 370 -26.00 21.15 26.14
C LYS A 370 -26.15 20.18 24.99
N THR A 371 -26.15 20.70 23.78
CA THR A 371 -26.12 19.90 22.55
C THR A 371 -24.85 19.05 22.53
N ARG A 372 -24.99 17.75 22.29
CA ARG A 372 -23.89 16.79 22.23
C ARG A 372 -23.92 16.07 20.88
N PHE A 373 -22.97 16.42 20.02
CA PHE A 373 -22.55 15.55 18.91
C PHE A 373 -21.58 14.50 19.43
N GLU A 374 -21.61 13.31 18.85
CA GLU A 374 -20.55 12.29 18.96
C GLU A 374 -20.26 11.71 17.56
N ILE A 375 -18.99 11.73 17.15
CA ILE A 375 -18.52 11.14 15.89
C ILE A 375 -17.77 9.85 16.23
N TRP A 376 -18.28 8.71 15.78
CA TRP A 376 -17.71 7.37 15.96
C TRP A 376 -16.99 6.96 14.67
N GLY A 377 -15.82 6.32 14.74
CA GLY A 377 -15.14 5.79 13.55
C GLY A 377 -13.75 5.21 13.84
N TYR A 378 -13.23 4.42 12.90
CA TYR A 378 -11.98 3.66 13.11
C TYR A 378 -10.71 4.52 12.89
N LEU A 379 -9.82 4.54 13.88
CA LEU A 379 -8.61 5.38 13.90
C LEU A 379 -7.56 5.02 12.82
N ASP A 380 -7.56 3.79 12.30
CA ASP A 380 -6.70 3.36 11.19
C ASP A 380 -7.21 3.82 9.81
N ARG A 381 -8.45 4.34 9.74
CA ARG A 381 -9.14 4.73 8.51
C ARG A 381 -9.36 6.24 8.35
N LEU A 382 -9.10 7.03 9.38
CA LEU A 382 -9.12 8.50 9.32
C LEU A 382 -7.70 9.06 9.33
N ASN A 383 -7.40 9.93 8.36
CA ASN A 383 -6.10 10.59 8.26
C ASN A 383 -6.06 11.91 9.06
N LEU A 384 -4.88 12.52 9.18
CA LEU A 384 -4.70 13.80 9.86
C LEU A 384 -5.59 14.90 9.25
N ASN A 385 -5.77 14.91 7.93
CA ASN A 385 -6.59 15.87 7.19
C ASN A 385 -8.07 15.87 7.66
N PHE A 386 -8.60 14.74 8.14
CA PHE A 386 -9.93 14.70 8.76
C PHE A 386 -9.98 15.53 10.06
N PHE A 387 -8.99 15.33 10.94
CA PHE A 387 -8.91 16.03 12.23
C PHE A 387 -8.54 17.52 12.06
N GLU A 388 -7.66 17.85 11.10
CA GLU A 388 -7.33 19.22 10.72
C GLU A 388 -8.53 19.95 10.10
N GLY A 389 -9.28 19.29 9.21
CA GLY A 389 -10.52 19.84 8.66
C GLY A 389 -11.62 20.03 9.70
N LEU A 390 -11.75 19.09 10.65
CA LEU A 390 -12.69 19.20 11.76
C LEU A 390 -12.31 20.35 12.71
N ALA A 391 -11.01 20.54 12.97
CA ALA A 391 -10.49 21.69 13.72
C ALA A 391 -10.69 23.01 12.95
N ALA A 392 -10.53 23.03 11.63
CA ALA A 392 -10.83 24.19 10.78
C ALA A 392 -12.33 24.55 10.81
N ALA A 393 -13.21 23.55 10.76
CA ALA A 393 -14.66 23.76 10.93
C ALA A 393 -14.97 24.36 12.31
N ALA A 394 -14.47 23.76 13.39
CA ALA A 394 -14.65 24.25 14.75
C ALA A 394 -14.11 25.67 14.98
N THR A 395 -12.93 26.00 14.42
CA THR A 395 -12.32 27.34 14.54
C THR A 395 -12.95 28.41 13.64
N SER A 396 -13.72 28.02 12.62
CA SER A 396 -14.50 28.96 11.80
C SER A 396 -15.79 29.46 12.47
N CYS A 397 -16.13 28.90 13.63
CA CYS A 397 -17.36 29.24 14.37
C CYS A 397 -17.25 30.59 15.09
N ARG A 398 -18.40 31.16 15.49
CA ARG A 398 -18.47 32.49 16.13
C ARG A 398 -17.89 32.52 17.57
N HIS A 399 -17.86 31.37 18.24
CA HIS A 399 -17.43 31.19 19.64
C HIS A 399 -16.59 29.90 19.84
N PRO A 400 -15.40 29.80 19.24
CA PRO A 400 -14.54 28.61 19.36
C PRO A 400 -14.09 28.35 20.81
N GLU A 401 -14.10 29.36 21.68
CA GLU A 401 -13.76 29.27 23.10
C GLU A 401 -14.76 28.48 23.95
N GLU A 402 -16.01 28.30 23.48
CA GLU A 402 -17.00 27.46 24.16
C GLU A 402 -16.85 25.96 23.78
N ILE A 403 -16.06 25.64 22.75
CA ILE A 403 -15.90 24.29 22.20
C ILE A 403 -14.97 23.44 23.06
N GLN A 404 -15.56 22.62 23.94
CA GLN A 404 -14.85 21.54 24.62
C GLN A 404 -14.86 20.26 23.76
N TRP A 405 -13.71 19.61 23.64
CA TRP A 405 -13.57 18.29 23.02
C TRP A 405 -12.56 17.40 23.74
N ALA A 406 -12.67 16.09 23.50
CA ALA A 406 -11.76 15.06 23.98
C ALA A 406 -11.74 13.90 22.98
N VAL A 407 -10.65 13.12 22.98
CA VAL A 407 -10.55 11.82 22.29
C VAL A 407 -10.20 10.79 23.37
N GLU A 408 -11.18 9.96 23.75
CA GLU A 408 -10.96 8.85 24.68
C GLU A 408 -10.68 7.56 23.89
N PRO A 409 -9.48 6.96 24.00
CA PRO A 409 -9.23 5.64 23.45
C PRO A 409 -9.89 4.57 24.33
N THR A 410 -10.55 3.58 23.72
CA THR A 410 -10.92 2.35 24.43
C THR A 410 -9.76 1.36 24.42
N ASN A 411 -9.76 0.38 25.33
CA ASN A 411 -8.62 -0.50 25.58
C ASN A 411 -8.38 -1.61 24.52
N ASN A 412 -8.98 -1.50 23.33
CA ASN A 412 -8.82 -2.46 22.22
C ASN A 412 -8.20 -1.78 20.99
N GLU A 413 -7.44 -2.53 20.19
CA GLU A 413 -6.71 -2.03 19.01
C GLU A 413 -7.62 -1.57 17.84
N TYR A 414 -8.95 -1.71 17.97
CA TYR A 414 -9.98 -1.30 17.01
C TYR A 414 -10.96 -0.26 17.60
N ALA A 415 -10.51 0.52 18.58
CA ALA A 415 -11.33 1.52 19.25
C ALA A 415 -11.94 2.55 18.28
N PRO A 416 -13.27 2.69 18.20
CA PRO A 416 -13.85 3.92 17.71
C PRO A 416 -13.55 5.02 18.73
N PHE A 417 -13.01 6.14 18.27
CA PHE A 417 -12.99 7.36 19.07
C PHE A 417 -14.43 7.90 19.20
N TYR A 418 -14.64 8.82 20.13
CA TYR A 418 -15.75 9.75 20.05
C TYR A 418 -15.24 11.18 20.27
N VAL A 419 -15.80 12.15 19.55
CA VAL A 419 -15.62 13.59 19.84
C VAL A 419 -16.88 14.09 20.53
N LYS A 420 -16.83 14.32 21.85
CA LYS A 420 -17.92 15.03 22.54
C LYS A 420 -17.87 16.51 22.21
N TRP A 421 -19.03 17.10 21.94
CA TRP A 421 -19.23 18.54 21.92
C TRP A 421 -20.07 19.02 23.11
N TYR A 422 -19.92 20.29 23.47
CA TYR A 422 -20.80 21.02 24.37
C TYR A 422 -20.89 22.48 23.91
N GLN A 423 -22.09 22.98 23.60
CA GLN A 423 -22.36 24.42 23.45
C GLN A 423 -23.06 24.99 24.70
N ASN A 424 -23.08 26.32 24.77
CA ASN A 424 -23.90 27.11 25.67
C ASN A 424 -24.94 27.88 24.81
N PRO A 425 -26.26 27.85 25.10
CA PRO A 425 -27.29 28.23 24.11
C PRO A 425 -27.43 29.74 23.79
N SER A 426 -26.47 30.56 24.20
CA SER A 426 -26.42 32.00 23.94
C SER A 426 -25.59 32.37 22.70
N SER A 427 -24.86 31.42 22.11
CA SER A 427 -24.15 31.57 20.85
C SER A 427 -24.97 30.98 19.69
N ASP A 428 -25.10 31.69 18.56
CA ASP A 428 -26.02 31.32 17.46
C ASP A 428 -25.75 29.92 16.87
N ASP A 429 -26.78 29.34 16.23
CA ASP A 429 -26.85 28.01 15.56
C ASP A 429 -25.78 27.71 14.47
N CYS A 430 -24.81 28.60 14.27
CA CYS A 430 -23.83 28.47 13.19
C CYS A 430 -22.90 27.26 13.35
N THR A 431 -22.61 26.84 14.59
CA THR A 431 -21.62 25.78 14.88
C THR A 431 -22.12 24.38 14.55
N SER A 432 -23.40 24.09 14.85
CA SER A 432 -24.03 22.80 14.59
C SER A 432 -24.09 22.53 13.08
N GLN A 433 -24.54 23.51 12.30
CA GLN A 433 -24.63 23.39 10.83
C GLN A 433 -23.25 23.29 10.18
N ALA A 434 -22.27 24.15 10.54
CA ALA A 434 -20.95 24.14 9.91
C ALA A 434 -20.18 22.83 10.12
N ILE A 435 -20.30 22.21 11.31
CA ILE A 435 -19.72 20.89 11.58
C ILE A 435 -20.50 19.79 10.85
N THR A 436 -21.84 19.85 10.84
CA THR A 436 -22.68 18.88 10.11
C THR A 436 -22.40 18.91 8.61
N ASP A 437 -22.24 20.09 8.02
CA ASP A 437 -21.90 20.27 6.60
C ASP A 437 -20.50 19.71 6.30
N PHE A 438 -19.48 20.08 7.08
CA PHE A 438 -18.12 19.55 6.90
C PHE A 438 -18.09 18.02 6.99
N VAL A 439 -18.67 17.46 8.05
CA VAL A 439 -18.71 16.00 8.28
C VAL A 439 -19.56 15.29 7.21
N GLY A 440 -20.63 15.93 6.73
CA GLY A 440 -21.46 15.45 5.62
C GLY A 440 -20.78 15.49 4.24
N THR A 441 -19.70 16.28 4.06
CA THR A 441 -18.90 16.26 2.81
C THR A 441 -17.85 15.14 2.77
N TRP A 442 -17.62 14.40 3.87
CA TRP A 442 -16.58 13.37 3.90
C TRP A 442 -17.04 12.03 3.27
N PRO A 443 -16.24 11.41 2.39
CA PRO A 443 -16.59 10.13 1.77
C PRO A 443 -16.82 9.01 2.79
N GLY A 444 -17.97 8.34 2.69
CA GLY A 444 -18.34 7.24 3.59
C GLY A 444 -18.93 7.68 4.94
N VAL A 445 -19.28 8.96 5.09
CA VAL A 445 -20.01 9.48 6.26
C VAL A 445 -21.48 9.72 5.91
N LYS A 446 -22.37 9.53 6.88
CA LYS A 446 -23.75 10.04 6.86
C LYS A 446 -24.10 10.64 8.22
N CYS A 447 -24.69 11.83 8.21
CA CYS A 447 -25.40 12.38 9.36
C CYS A 447 -26.83 11.83 9.40
N THR A 448 -27.35 11.59 10.60
CA THR A 448 -28.69 11.05 10.88
C THR A 448 -29.35 11.82 12.01
#